data_AF-A0A2N0R9K4-F1
#
_entry.id   AF-A0A2N0R9K4-F1
#
_cell.length_a   1.000
_cell.length_b   1.000
_cell.length_c   1.000
_cell.angle_alpha   90.00
_cell.angle_beta   90.00
_cell.angle_gamma   90.00
#
_symmetry.space_group_name_H-M   'P 1'
#
loop_
_entity.id
_entity.type
_entity.pdbx_description
1 polymer ?
#
loop_
_entity_poly.entity_id
_entity_poly.type
_entity_poly.pdbx_seq_one_letter_code
_entity_poly.pdbx_strand_id
1 'polypeptide(L)'
;MAENLAEEIETVLKKIGPDKFAAVVTDNAANCSAARNIISEKYTFIFNIRCIVHCVNLITKDVLGKALLEKYIKEFNIEGGGLKTWVETCWITMFDSINSIWHLRSALEKVVNEHGSIVNNKTVIKIITA
;
A
#
# COMPACT_ATOMS: atom_id res chain seq x y z
N MET A 1 -16.61 -14.87 13.10
CA MET A 1 -15.20 -14.74 12.67
C MET A 1 -14.78 -13.28 12.54
N ALA A 2 -15.46 -12.46 11.71
CA ALA A 2 -15.23 -11.01 11.70
C ALA A 2 -15.51 -10.34 13.06
N GLU A 3 -16.58 -10.77 13.73
CA GLU A 3 -16.94 -10.33 15.09
C GLU A 3 -15.84 -10.66 16.11
N ASN A 4 -15.31 -11.89 16.10
CA ASN A 4 -14.20 -12.29 16.96
C ASN A 4 -12.97 -11.41 16.72
N LEU A 5 -12.65 -11.10 15.46
CA LEU A 5 -11.54 -10.22 15.13
C LEU A 5 -11.79 -8.78 15.61
N ALA A 6 -13.02 -8.27 15.48
CA ALA A 6 -13.39 -6.96 16.00
C ALA A 6 -13.30 -6.93 17.53
N GLU A 7 -13.70 -7.99 18.22
CA GLU A 7 -13.63 -8.11 19.69
C GLU A 7 -12.18 -8.08 20.20
N GLU A 8 -11.27 -8.77 19.52
CA GLU A 8 -9.84 -8.73 19.84
C GLU A 8 -9.25 -7.33 19.62
N ILE A 9 -9.58 -6.69 18.49
CA ILE A 9 -9.17 -5.30 18.22
C ILE A 9 -9.72 -4.37 19.30
N GLU A 10 -10.99 -4.52 19.67
CA GLU A 10 -11.65 -3.70 20.69
C GLU A 10 -11.01 -3.90 22.07
N THR A 11 -10.59 -5.12 22.40
CA THR A 11 -9.88 -5.41 23.65
C THR A 11 -8.58 -4.62 23.74
N VAL A 12 -7.81 -4.54 22.65
CA VAL A 12 -6.59 -3.73 22.58
C VAL A 12 -6.91 -2.24 22.65
N LEU A 13 -7.92 -1.77 21.92
CA LEU A 13 -8.36 -0.37 21.93
C LEU A 13 -8.73 0.09 23.35
N LYS A 14 -9.54 -0.70 24.07
CA LYS A 14 -9.94 -0.39 25.44
C LYS A 14 -8.78 -0.44 26.43
N LYS A 15 -7.85 -1.37 26.24
CA LYS A 15 -6.68 -1.52 27.12
C LYS A 15 -5.77 -0.29 27.10
N ILE A 16 -5.60 0.35 25.93
CA ILE A 16 -4.73 1.52 25.76
C ILE A 16 -5.51 2.84 25.88
N GLY A 17 -6.79 2.82 25.49
CA GLY A 17 -7.62 4.02 25.31
C GLY A 17 -7.87 4.25 23.82
N PRO A 18 -9.12 4.20 23.34
CA PRO A 18 -9.40 4.29 21.91
C PRO A 18 -8.97 5.64 21.33
N ASP A 19 -8.99 6.72 22.13
CA ASP A 19 -8.51 8.06 21.78
C ASP A 19 -7.02 8.14 21.44
N LYS A 20 -6.24 7.10 21.75
CA LYS A 20 -4.81 7.01 21.41
C LYS A 20 -4.55 6.43 20.03
N PHE A 21 -5.59 6.00 19.32
CA PHE A 21 -5.46 5.39 17.99
C PHE A 21 -6.01 6.31 16.92
N ALA A 22 -5.22 6.50 15.87
CA ALA A 22 -5.65 7.23 14.68
C ALA A 22 -6.35 6.31 13.66
N ALA A 23 -5.95 5.04 13.55
CA ALA A 23 -6.43 4.16 12.50
C ALA A 23 -6.30 2.67 12.84
N VAL A 24 -7.12 1.85 12.18
CA VAL A 24 -6.97 0.40 12.12
C VAL A 24 -6.63 -0.01 10.69
N VAL A 25 -5.50 -0.70 10.53
CA VAL A 25 -4.99 -1.19 9.24
C VAL A 25 -5.00 -2.73 9.26
N THR A 26 -5.77 -3.36 8.37
CA THR A 26 -5.82 -4.82 8.21
C THR A 26 -5.78 -5.22 6.73
N ASP A 27 -5.72 -6.50 6.38
CA ASP A 27 -5.77 -6.93 4.98
C ASP A 27 -7.15 -6.63 4.30
N ASN A 28 -7.28 -6.99 3.02
CA ASN A 28 -8.53 -6.83 2.26
C ASN A 28 -9.43 -8.08 2.30
N ALA A 29 -9.12 -9.08 3.12
CA ALA A 29 -9.97 -10.25 3.25
C ALA A 29 -11.35 -9.83 3.80
N ALA A 30 -12.40 -10.54 3.40
CA ALA A 30 -13.78 -10.19 3.75
C ALA A 30 -13.97 -10.05 5.26
N ASN A 31 -13.38 -10.95 6.06
CA ASN A 31 -13.46 -10.91 7.51
C ASN A 31 -12.75 -9.69 8.11
N CYS A 32 -11.57 -9.33 7.59
CA CYS A 32 -10.81 -8.17 8.02
C CYS A 32 -11.52 -6.86 7.66
N SER A 33 -12.15 -6.81 6.49
CA SER A 33 -12.98 -5.68 6.07
C SER A 33 -14.18 -5.50 6.98
N ALA A 34 -14.92 -6.58 7.25
CA ALA A 34 -16.07 -6.54 8.15
C ALA A 34 -15.66 -6.14 9.57
N ALA A 35 -14.56 -6.69 10.11
CA ALA A 35 -14.06 -6.34 11.43
C ALA A 35 -13.67 -4.85 11.54
N ARG A 36 -12.99 -4.29 10.53
CA ARG A 36 -12.69 -2.85 10.53
C ARG A 36 -13.93 -1.98 10.46
N ASN A 37 -14.94 -2.37 9.68
CA ASN A 37 -16.20 -1.64 9.59
C ASN A 37 -16.88 -1.56 10.95
N ILE A 38 -16.98 -2.69 11.66
CA ILE A 38 -17.54 -2.75 13.02
C ILE A 38 -16.81 -1.77 13.96
N ILE A 39 -15.47 -1.76 13.93
CA ILE A 39 -14.67 -0.85 14.77
C ILE A 39 -14.89 0.62 14.38
N SER A 40 -14.94 0.93 13.09
CA SER A 40 -15.03 2.31 12.60
C SER A 40 -16.42 2.90 12.78
N GLU A 41 -17.46 2.06 12.76
CA GLU A 41 -18.82 2.45 13.14
C GLU A 41 -18.91 2.78 14.63
N LYS A 42 -18.20 2.03 15.48
CA LYS A 42 -18.19 2.23 16.93
C LYS A 42 -17.31 3.40 17.38
N TYR A 43 -16.17 3.59 16.74
CA TYR A 43 -15.19 4.63 17.02
C TYR A 43 -15.00 5.46 15.76
N THR A 44 -15.91 6.40 15.50
CA THR A 44 -15.98 7.18 14.26
C THR A 44 -14.76 8.07 13.99
N PHE A 45 -13.93 8.32 15.00
CA PHE A 45 -12.67 9.05 14.89
C PHE A 45 -11.46 8.16 14.52
N ILE A 46 -11.63 6.84 14.52
CA ILE A 46 -10.60 5.88 14.09
C ILE A 46 -10.77 5.61 12.61
N PHE A 47 -9.72 5.87 11.82
CA PHE A 47 -9.76 5.65 10.38
C PHE A 47 -9.75 4.16 10.03
N ASN A 48 -10.68 3.78 9.15
CA ASN A 48 -10.72 2.47 8.50
C ASN A 48 -9.74 2.44 7.33
N ILE A 49 -8.58 1.81 7.49
CA ILE A 49 -7.55 1.79 6.44
C ILE A 49 -7.37 0.37 5.91
N ARG A 50 -7.48 0.24 4.59
CA ARG A 50 -7.12 -0.98 3.88
C ARG A 50 -5.61 -1.10 3.73
N CYS A 51 -5.05 -2.25 4.09
CA CYS A 51 -3.68 -2.59 3.78
C CYS A 51 -3.48 -2.66 2.26
N ILE A 52 -2.53 -1.87 1.76
CA ILE A 52 -2.17 -1.82 0.33
C ILE A 52 -0.94 -2.68 0.01
N VAL A 53 -0.45 -3.49 0.95
CA VAL A 53 0.74 -4.34 0.77
C VAL A 53 0.64 -5.19 -0.49
N HIS A 54 -0.53 -5.77 -0.77
CA HIS A 54 -0.72 -6.55 -1.99
C HIS A 54 -0.51 -5.71 -3.25
N CYS A 55 -1.05 -4.47 -3.28
CA CYS A 55 -0.88 -3.55 -4.40
C CYS A 55 0.58 -3.15 -4.59
N VAL A 56 1.27 -2.80 -3.51
CA VAL A 56 2.71 -2.45 -3.51
C VAL A 56 3.54 -3.62 -4.01
N ASN A 57 3.25 -4.84 -3.55
CA ASN A 57 3.94 -6.06 -3.99
C ASN A 57 3.72 -6.34 -5.49
N LEU A 58 2.51 -6.09 -6.00
CA LEU A 58 2.24 -6.22 -7.43
C LEU A 58 3.01 -5.17 -8.26
N ILE A 59 3.01 -3.89 -7.84
CA ILE A 59 3.73 -2.82 -8.55
C ILE A 59 5.21 -3.13 -8.57
N THR A 60 5.79 -3.45 -7.41
CA THR A 60 7.21 -3.77 -7.31
C THR A 60 7.54 -4.96 -8.21
N LYS A 61 6.88 -6.12 -8.09
CA LYS A 61 7.19 -7.28 -8.95
C LYS A 61 7.01 -7.03 -10.45
N ASP A 62 5.98 -6.29 -10.85
CA ASP A 62 5.67 -6.07 -12.26
C ASP A 62 6.58 -5.01 -12.90
N VAL A 63 7.19 -4.12 -12.10
CA VAL A 63 8.03 -3.03 -12.59
C VAL A 63 9.53 -3.25 -12.30
N LEU A 64 9.87 -4.03 -11.26
CA LEU A 64 11.26 -4.33 -10.88
C LEU A 64 12.03 -4.97 -12.04
N GLY A 65 13.25 -4.48 -12.26
CA GLY A 65 14.17 -5.00 -13.28
C GLY A 65 13.99 -4.42 -14.67
N LYS A 66 13.14 -3.40 -14.85
CA LYS A 66 12.98 -2.73 -16.15
C LYS A 66 13.99 -1.60 -16.30
N ALA A 67 14.96 -1.78 -17.20
CA ALA A 67 15.98 -0.77 -17.55
C ALA A 67 15.38 0.60 -17.94
N LEU A 68 14.14 0.62 -18.42
CA LEU A 68 13.39 1.84 -18.72
C LEU A 68 13.08 2.68 -17.48
N LEU A 69 12.74 2.06 -16.35
CA LEU A 69 12.48 2.80 -15.12
C LEU A 69 13.75 3.52 -14.65
N GLU A 70 14.89 2.83 -14.66
CA GLU A 70 16.17 3.44 -14.29
C GLU A 70 16.57 4.58 -15.23
N LYS A 71 16.27 4.44 -16.53
CA LYS A 71 16.47 5.52 -17.52
C LYS A 71 15.64 6.76 -17.15
N TYR A 72 14.34 6.60 -16.87
CA TYR A 72 13.48 7.74 -16.56
C TYR A 72 13.76 8.36 -15.19
N ILE A 73 14.23 7.57 -14.21
CA ILE A 73 14.71 8.10 -12.93
C ILE A 73 15.85 9.09 -13.15
N LYS A 74 16.82 8.73 -14.01
CA LYS A 74 17.94 9.61 -14.37
C LYS A 74 17.49 10.80 -15.20
N GLU A 75 16.59 10.58 -16.17
CA GLU A 75 16.05 11.63 -17.04
C GLU A 75 15.29 12.70 -16.26
N PHE A 76 14.52 12.30 -15.25
CA PHE A 76 13.77 13.20 -14.38
C PHE A 76 14.56 13.73 -13.18
N ASN A 77 15.84 13.34 -13.07
CA ASN A 77 16.71 13.73 -11.95
C ASN A 77 16.06 13.47 -10.58
N ILE A 78 15.39 12.31 -10.42
CA ILE A 78 14.70 11.95 -9.19
C ILE A 78 15.73 11.46 -8.16
N GLU A 79 15.80 12.15 -7.02
CA GLU A 79 16.64 11.79 -5.88
C GLU A 79 15.94 10.75 -4.97
N GLY A 80 16.71 9.90 -4.28
CA GLY A 80 16.17 8.90 -3.34
C GLY A 80 16.34 7.43 -3.74
N GLY A 81 16.97 7.15 -4.88
CA GLY A 81 17.27 5.79 -5.34
C GLY A 81 16.13 5.10 -6.10
N GLY A 82 16.35 3.87 -6.54
CA GLY A 82 15.38 3.09 -7.31
C GLY A 82 14.21 2.53 -6.50
N LEU A 83 13.28 1.87 -7.20
CA LEU A 83 12.10 1.25 -6.61
C LEU A 83 12.49 0.24 -5.52
N LYS A 84 11.98 0.40 -4.30
CA LYS A 84 12.33 -0.46 -3.16
C LYS A 84 11.42 -1.68 -3.13
N THR A 85 12.03 -2.86 -3.19
CA THR A 85 11.34 -4.14 -3.06
C THR A 85 10.85 -4.34 -1.65
N TRP A 86 9.66 -4.90 -1.51
CA TRP A 86 9.11 -5.27 -0.22
C TRP A 86 9.87 -6.46 0.40
N VAL A 87 10.06 -6.41 1.73
CA VAL A 87 10.48 -7.54 2.57
C VAL A 87 9.37 -7.80 3.58
N GLU A 88 9.06 -9.08 3.81
CA GLU A 88 7.81 -9.58 4.40
C GLU A 88 7.43 -9.05 5.79
N THR A 89 8.31 -8.37 6.53
CA THR A 89 8.18 -8.34 8.00
C THR A 89 8.14 -7.00 8.73
N CYS A 90 8.23 -5.81 8.11
CA CYS A 90 8.16 -4.54 8.87
C CYS A 90 7.36 -3.42 8.21
N TRP A 91 6.57 -2.68 9.01
CA TRP A 91 5.81 -1.49 8.59
C TRP A 91 6.70 -0.39 7.99
N ILE A 92 7.95 -0.29 8.46
CA ILE A 92 8.95 0.64 7.94
C ILE A 92 9.28 0.30 6.48
N THR A 93 9.49 -0.98 6.15
CA THR A 93 9.74 -1.40 4.77
C THR A 93 8.53 -1.16 3.87
N MET A 94 7.31 -1.34 4.39
CA MET A 94 6.09 -0.96 3.65
C MET A 94 6.06 0.54 3.36
N PHE A 95 6.37 1.36 4.37
CA PHE A 95 6.45 2.81 4.22
C PHE A 95 7.50 3.19 3.19
N ASP A 96 8.71 2.63 3.24
CA ASP A 96 9.78 2.89 2.28
C ASP A 96 9.40 2.47 0.86
N SER A 97 8.75 1.31 0.70
CA SER A 97 8.25 0.86 -0.61
C SER A 97 7.19 1.81 -1.16
N ILE A 98 6.20 2.21 -0.36
CA ILE A 98 5.17 3.18 -0.77
C ILE A 98 5.79 4.53 -1.11
N ASN A 99 6.70 5.01 -0.27
CA ASN A 99 7.38 6.28 -0.48
C ASN A 99 8.21 6.25 -1.77
N SER A 100 8.88 5.14 -2.07
CA SER A 100 9.59 4.97 -3.33
C SER A 100 8.65 4.97 -4.54
N ILE A 101 7.47 4.33 -4.46
CA ILE A 101 6.46 4.38 -5.52
C ILE A 101 5.98 5.81 -5.73
N TRP A 102 5.75 6.55 -4.64
CA TRP A 102 5.32 7.94 -4.68
C TRP A 102 6.35 8.85 -5.37
N HIS A 103 7.61 8.77 -4.97
CA HIS A 103 8.69 9.55 -5.60
C HIS A 103 8.89 9.18 -7.08
N LEU A 104 8.63 7.92 -7.44
CA LEU A 104 8.79 7.42 -8.81
C LEU A 104 7.53 7.56 -9.66
N ARG A 105 6.47 8.20 -9.18
CA ARG A 105 5.17 8.29 -9.87
C ARG A 105 5.30 8.76 -11.32
N SER A 106 5.99 9.88 -11.55
CA SER A 106 6.17 10.44 -12.90
C SER A 106 6.94 9.49 -13.84
N ALA A 107 7.94 8.78 -13.32
CA ALA A 107 8.66 7.76 -14.08
C ALA A 107 7.78 6.55 -14.42
N LEU A 108 6.98 6.09 -13.45
CA LEU A 108 6.05 4.97 -13.62
C LEU A 108 4.97 5.28 -14.66
N GLU A 109 4.37 6.48 -14.61
CA GLU A 109 3.38 6.92 -15.59
C GLU A 109 3.95 6.96 -17.01
N LYS A 110 5.19 7.44 -17.18
CA LYS A 110 5.86 7.44 -18.49
C LYS A 110 6.11 6.03 -19.02
N VAL A 111 6.56 5.09 -18.16
CA VAL A 111 6.71 3.67 -18.54
C VAL A 111 5.38 3.07 -18.99
N VAL A 112 4.29 3.34 -18.28
CA VAL A 112 2.97 2.80 -18.63
C VAL A 112 2.45 3.39 -19.95
N ASN A 113 2.65 4.69 -20.18
CA ASN A 113 2.15 5.37 -21.37
C ASN A 113 2.96 5.04 -22.64
N GLU A 114 4.29 5.02 -22.57
CA GLU A 114 5.17 4.79 -23.73
C GLU A 114 5.45 3.30 -23.97
N HIS A 115 5.38 2.48 -22.91
CA HIS A 115 5.79 1.09 -22.92
C HIS A 115 4.79 0.18 -22.17
N GLY A 116 3.49 0.45 -22.34
CA GLY A 116 2.41 -0.28 -21.66
C GLY A 116 2.37 -1.79 -21.93
N SER A 117 2.98 -2.27 -23.03
CA SER A 117 3.14 -3.70 -23.33
C SER A 117 4.08 -4.44 -22.39
N ILE A 118 4.84 -3.72 -21.55
CA ILE A 118 5.77 -4.31 -20.60
C ILE A 118 5.11 -4.51 -19.23
N VAL A 119 4.13 -3.67 -18.87
CA VAL A 119 3.35 -3.77 -17.61
C VAL A 119 2.08 -4.56 -17.93
N ASN A 120 2.14 -5.89 -17.85
CA ASN A 120 1.03 -6.74 -18.31
C ASN A 120 -0.12 -6.81 -17.30
N ASN A 121 0.13 -6.41 -16.05
CA ASN A 121 -0.87 -6.48 -15.01
C ASN A 121 -1.82 -5.28 -15.08
N LYS A 122 -3.05 -5.51 -15.59
CA LYS A 122 -4.12 -4.50 -15.67
C LYS A 122 -4.44 -3.83 -14.32
N THR A 123 -4.27 -4.54 -13.21
CA THR A 123 -4.46 -3.98 -11.86
C THR A 123 -3.33 -3.01 -11.53
N VAL A 124 -2.08 -3.32 -11.87
CA VAL A 124 -0.93 -2.43 -11.67
C VAL A 124 -1.08 -1.15 -12.50
N ILE A 125 -1.47 -1.28 -13.79
CA ILE A 125 -1.77 -0.11 -14.64
C ILE A 125 -2.78 0.80 -13.95
N LYS A 126 -3.93 0.24 -13.53
CA LYS A 126 -4.97 1.02 -12.84
C LYS A 126 -4.48 1.70 -11.57
N ILE A 127 -3.60 1.08 -10.79
CA ILE A 127 -3.08 1.69 -9.55
C ILE A 127 -2.11 2.83 -9.86
N ILE A 128 -1.27 2.70 -10.91
CA ILE A 128 -0.32 3.75 -11.29
C ILE A 128 -1.04 4.95 -11.91
N THR A 129 -2.11 4.72 -12.67
CA THR A 129 -2.87 5.77 -13.38
C THR A 129 -4.07 6.30 -12.60
N ALA A 130 -4.29 5.86 -11.34
CA ALA A 130 -5.37 6.35 -10.48
C ALA A 130 -5.05 7.70 -9.85
#